data_AF-A0A932ZRV8-F1
#
_entry.id   AF-A0A932ZRV8-F1
#
_cell.length_a   1.000
_cell.length_b   1.000
_cell.length_c   1.000
_cell.angle_alpha   90.00
_cell.angle_beta   90.00
_cell.angle_gamma   90.00
#
_symmetry.space_group_name_H-M   'P 1'
#
loop_
_entity.id
_entity.type
_entity.pdbx_description
1 polymer ?
#
loop_
_entity_poly.entity_id
_entity_poly.type
_entity_poly.pdbx_seq_one_letter_code
_entity_poly.pdbx_strand_id
1 'polypeptide(L)'
;LKPFSGFCAETAGAFTLFLATQLKIPVSTTHTITGAIVGVGSTLKFSAVKWGVAMRIVWAWVLTIPAAALVAAGCFWAIRTMHPEF
;
A
#
# COMPACT_ATOMS: atom_id res chain seq x y z
N LEU A 1 -0.08 16.32 -11.91
CA LEU A 1 1.11 16.60 -11.07
C LEU A 1 1.95 17.62 -11.82
N LYS A 2 2.46 18.66 -11.13
CA LYS A 2 3.54 19.46 -11.74
C LYS A 2 4.82 18.59 -11.73
N PRO A 3 5.72 18.68 -12.72
CA PRO A 3 6.89 17.79 -12.82
C PRO A 3 7.71 17.69 -11.53
N PHE A 4 7.93 18.81 -10.85
CA PHE A 4 8.69 18.85 -9.59
C PHE A 4 8.01 18.05 -8.46
N SER A 5 6.67 18.08 -8.36
CA SER A 5 5.94 17.37 -7.31
C SER A 5 6.01 15.85 -7.51
N GLY A 6 6.05 15.40 -8.77
CA GLY A 6 6.29 13.99 -9.10
C GLY A 6 7.69 13.56 -8.67
N PHE A 7 8.72 14.33 -9.03
CA PHE A 7 10.10 14.05 -8.62
C PHE A 7 10.26 13.98 -7.10
N CYS A 8 9.66 14.92 -6.35
CA CYS A 8 9.69 14.89 -4.89
C CYS A 8 9.02 13.64 -4.31
N ALA A 9 7.87 13.23 -4.86
CA ALA A 9 7.15 12.04 -4.37
C ALA A 9 7.94 10.75 -4.64
N GLU A 10 8.52 10.60 -5.83
CA GLU A 10 9.38 9.47 -6.19
C GLU A 10 10.64 9.42 -5.34
N THR A 11 11.29 10.57 -5.11
CA THR A 11 12.51 10.64 -4.27
C THR A 11 12.21 10.25 -2.83
N ALA A 12 11.12 10.77 -2.25
CA ALA A 12 10.70 10.41 -0.90
C ALA A 12 10.30 8.92 -0.81
N GLY A 13 9.62 8.41 -1.83
CA GLY A 13 9.24 7.00 -1.92
C GLY A 13 10.46 6.09 -2.00
N ALA A 14 11.38 6.36 -2.92
CA ALA A 14 12.62 5.61 -3.10
C ALA A 14 13.47 5.64 -1.83
N PHE A 15 13.68 6.82 -1.23
CA PHE A 15 14.44 6.95 0.02
C PHE A 15 13.86 6.07 1.13
N THR A 16 12.54 6.13 1.32
CA THR A 16 11.84 5.34 2.35
C THR A 16 11.99 3.83 2.08
N LEU A 17 11.85 3.40 0.83
CA LEU A 17 11.99 1.99 0.44
C LEU A 17 13.41 1.48 0.61
N PHE A 18 14.42 2.25 0.21
CA PHE A 18 15.82 1.89 0.41
C PHE A 18 16.15 1.80 1.90
N LEU A 19 15.69 2.75 2.71
CA LEU A 19 15.86 2.70 4.16
C LEU A 19 15.22 1.46 4.77
N ALA A 20 13.96 1.16 4.44
CA ALA A 20 13.27 -0.04 4.92
C ALA A 20 13.99 -1.33 4.48
N THR A 21 14.52 -1.34 3.26
CA THR A 21 15.31 -2.47 2.72
C THR A 21 16.60 -2.68 3.50
N GLN A 22 17.35 -1.61 3.82
CA GLN A 22 18.56 -1.70 4.64
C GLN A 22 18.25 -2.21 6.06
N LEU A 23 17.09 -1.84 6.60
CA LEU A 23 16.61 -2.30 7.90
C LEU A 23 15.96 -3.70 7.86
N LYS A 24 15.85 -4.31 6.67
CA LYS A 24 15.19 -5.63 6.44
C LYS A 24 13.74 -5.69 6.91
N ILE A 25 13.04 -4.55 6.86
CA ILE A 25 11.62 -4.46 7.23
C ILE A 25 10.79 -4.64 5.97
N PRO A 26 9.90 -5.65 5.89
CA PRO A 26 9.00 -5.78 4.75
C PRO A 26 7.98 -4.64 4.77
N VAL A 27 8.00 -3.81 3.72
CA VAL A 27 7.09 -2.67 3.57
C VAL A 27 6.36 -2.74 2.24
N SER A 28 5.17 -2.14 2.19
CA SER A 28 4.38 -2.06 0.97
C SER A 28 4.82 -0.87 0.12
N THR A 29 5.31 -1.14 -1.09
CA THR A 29 5.71 -0.10 -2.06
C THR A 29 4.55 0.80 -2.47
N THR A 30 3.34 0.22 -2.61
CA THR A 30 2.11 0.96 -2.93
C THR A 30 1.74 1.96 -1.84
N HIS A 31 1.82 1.57 -0.56
CA HIS A 31 1.57 2.48 0.56
C HIS A 31 2.59 3.61 0.59
N THR A 32 3.87 3.27 0.39
CA THR A 32 4.96 4.24 0.42
C THR A 32 4.79 5.32 -0.64
N ILE A 33 4.57 4.96 -1.91
CA ILE A 33 4.42 5.95 -2.98
C ILE A 33 3.11 6.72 -2.88
N THR A 34 2.00 6.07 -2.51
CA THR A 34 0.70 6.74 -2.33
C THR A 34 0.79 7.77 -1.20
N GLY A 35 1.42 7.40 -0.08
CA GLY A 35 1.67 8.31 1.04
C GLY A 35 2.56 9.49 0.65
N ALA A 36 3.63 9.24 -0.12
CA ALA A 36 4.50 10.30 -0.63
C ALA A 36 3.75 11.28 -1.55
N ILE A 37 2.88 10.79 -2.44
CA ILE A 37 2.04 11.63 -3.31
C ILE A 37 1.08 12.49 -2.47
N VAL A 38 0.41 11.90 -1.48
CA VAL A 38 -0.50 12.62 -0.58
C VAL A 38 0.26 13.67 0.24
N GLY A 39 1.45 13.32 0.74
CA GLY A 39 2.33 14.23 1.49
C GLY A 39 2.83 15.40 0.66
N VAL A 40 3.32 15.17 -0.56
CA VAL A 40 3.71 16.27 -1.47
C VAL A 40 2.50 17.13 -1.86
N GLY A 41 1.33 16.53 -2.03
CA GLY A 41 0.10 17.27 -2.28
C GLY A 41 -0.29 18.19 -1.13
N SER A 42 -0.08 17.76 0.12
CA SER A 42 -0.46 18.52 1.31
C SER A 42 0.45 19.72 1.57
N THR A 43 1.72 19.70 1.12
CA THR A 43 2.63 20.86 1.25
C THR A 43 2.26 22.04 0.36
N LEU A 44 1.56 21.81 -0.75
CA LEU A 44 1.07 22.88 -1.62
C LEU A 44 -0.18 23.53 -1.05
N LYS A 45 -1.20 22.71 -0.76
CA LYS A 45 -2.43 23.10 -0.06
C LYS A 45 -3.18 21.84 0.34
N PHE A 46 -3.78 21.82 1.52
CA PHE A 46 -4.54 20.64 1.99
C PHE A 46 -5.68 20.26 1.02
N SER A 47 -6.30 21.25 0.37
CA SER A 47 -7.35 21.04 -0.64
C SER A 47 -6.84 20.50 -1.99
N ALA A 48 -5.53 20.48 -2.26
CA ALA A 48 -4.99 19.90 -3.50
C ALA A 48 -5.04 18.36 -3.49
N VAL A 49 -5.12 17.76 -2.31
CA VAL A 49 -5.27 16.32 -2.16
C VAL A 49 -6.73 15.94 -2.40
N LYS A 50 -6.95 14.93 -3.25
CA LYS A 50 -8.26 14.33 -3.47
C LYS A 50 -8.61 13.38 -2.32
N TRP A 51 -9.00 13.93 -1.18
CA TRP A 51 -9.25 13.16 0.06
C TRP A 51 -10.26 12.04 -0.09
N GLY A 52 -11.32 12.21 -0.90
CA GLY A 52 -12.27 11.13 -1.17
C GLY A 52 -11.63 9.91 -1.83
N VAL A 53 -10.66 10.12 -2.73
CA VAL A 53 -9.92 9.01 -3.36
C VAL A 53 -8.91 8.42 -2.38
N ALA A 54 -8.17 9.26 -1.65
CA ALA A 54 -7.21 8.80 -0.65
C ALA A 54 -7.88 7.90 0.42
N MET A 55 -9.03 8.31 0.94
CA MET A 55 -9.79 7.52 1.92
C MET A 55 -10.33 6.22 1.33
N ARG A 56 -10.78 6.23 0.06
CA ARG A 56 -11.22 5.00 -0.61
C ARG A 56 -10.07 4.00 -0.76
N ILE A 57 -8.86 4.48 -1.04
CA ILE A 57 -7.65 3.64 -1.11
C ILE A 57 -7.36 3.03 0.27
N VAL A 58 -7.40 3.84 1.33
CA VAL A 58 -7.17 3.35 2.71
C VAL A 58 -8.17 2.26 3.09
N TRP A 59 -9.46 2.47 2.81
CA TRP A 59 -10.48 1.45 3.04
C TRP A 59 -10.25 0.18 2.23
N ALA A 60 -9.80 0.30 0.99
CA ALA A 60 -9.45 -0.86 0.16
C ALA A 60 -8.30 -1.66 0.79
N TRP A 61 -7.25 -1.01 1.30
CA TRP A 61 -6.14 -1.68 1.98
C TRP A 61 -6.62 -2.50 3.18
N VAL A 62 -7.46 -1.90 4.03
CA VAL A 62 -8.02 -2.59 5.20
C VAL A 62 -8.88 -3.78 4.78
N LEU A 63 -9.74 -3.61 3.77
CA LEU A 63 -10.65 -4.67 3.31
C LEU A 63 -9.94 -5.81 2.57
N THR A 64 -8.80 -5.54 1.91
CA THR A 64 -8.04 -6.58 1.21
C THR A 64 -7.42 -7.62 2.14
N ILE A 65 -7.10 -7.25 3.39
CA ILE A 65 -6.52 -8.17 4.39
C ILE A 65 -7.50 -9.30 4.77
N PRO A 66 -8.73 -9.03 5.27
CA PRO A 66 -9.67 -10.08 5.61
C PRO A 66 -10.12 -10.84 4.36
N ALA A 67 -10.27 -10.18 3.21
CA ALA A 67 -10.61 -10.87 1.97
C ALA A 67 -9.54 -11.89 1.58
N ALA A 68 -8.26 -11.52 1.61
CA ALA A 68 -7.16 -12.44 1.34
C ALA A 68 -7.10 -13.58 2.37
N ALA A 69 -7.33 -13.29 3.66
CA ALA A 69 -7.37 -14.30 4.71
C ALA A 69 -8.50 -15.32 4.49
N LEU A 70 -9.70 -14.87 4.13
CA LEU A 70 -10.84 -15.74 3.85
C LEU A 70 -10.59 -16.64 2.63
N VAL A 71 -10.03 -16.08 1.55
CA VAL A 71 -9.68 -16.86 0.35
C VAL A 71 -8.61 -17.90 0.69
N ALA A 72 -7.55 -17.51 1.41
CA ALA A 72 -6.49 -18.42 1.84
C ALA A 72 -7.04 -19.56 2.72
N ALA A 73 -7.92 -19.24 3.67
CA ALA A 73 -8.57 -20.24 4.52
C ALA A 73 -9.45 -21.21 3.72
N GLY A 74 -10.22 -20.69 2.75
CA GLY A 74 -11.05 -21.50 1.86
C GLY A 74 -10.22 -22.47 1.01
N CYS A 75 -9.14 -21.97 0.40
CA CYS A 75 -8.22 -22.80 -0.37
C CYS A 75 -7.56 -23.88 0.49
N PHE A 76 -7.07 -23.52 1.68
CA PHE A 76 -6.45 -24.46 2.60
C PHE A 76 -7.41 -25.59 3.01
N TRP A 77 -8.65 -25.23 3.35
CA TRP A 77 -9.66 -26.21 3.75
C TRP A 77 -10.03 -27.14 2.59
N ALA A 78 -10.19 -26.60 1.37
CA ALA A 78 -10.44 -27.40 0.19
C ALA A 78 -9.32 -28.42 -0.07
N ILE A 79 -8.05 -28.00 -0.03
CA ILE A 79 -6.90 -28.88 -0.19
C ILE A 79 -6.90 -29.97 0.88
N ARG A 80 -7.11 -29.60 2.14
CA ARG A 80 -7.16 -30.54 3.27
C ARG A 80 -8.26 -31.59 3.12
N THR A 81 -9.41 -31.24 2.56
CA THR A 81 -10.47 -32.23 2.30
C THR A 81 -10.14 -33.21 1.17
N MET A 82 -9.34 -32.79 0.19
CA MET A 82 -8.95 -33.63 -0.96
C MET A 82 -7.72 -34.49 -0.69
N HIS A 83 -6.76 -34.00 0.10
CA HIS A 83 -5.55 -34.71 0.50
C HIS A 83 -5.41 -34.68 2.03
N PRO A 84 -6.05 -35.60 2.76
CA PRO A 84 -6.04 -35.63 4.23
C PRO A 84 -4.68 -36.02 4.84
N GLU A 85 -3.72 -36.48 4.03
CA GLU A 85 -2.35 -36.84 4.43
C GLU A 85 -1.39 -35.62 4.54
N PHE A 86 -1.89 -34.40 4.34
CA PHE A 86 -1.17 -33.11 4.47
C PHE A 86 -1.63 -32.31 5.69
#